data_AF-A0AA48MBS8-F1
#
_entry.id   AF-A0AA48MBS8-F1
#
_cell.length_a   1.000
_cell.length_b   1.000
_cell.length_c   1.000
_cell.angle_alpha   90.00
_cell.angle_beta   90.00
_cell.angle_gamma   90.00
#
_symmetry.space_group_name_H-M   'P 1'
#
loop_
_entity.id
_entity.type
_entity.pdbx_description
1 polymer ?
#
loop_
_entity_poly.entity_id
_entity_poly.type
_entity_poly.pdbx_seq_one_letter_code
_entity_poly.pdbx_strand_id
1 'polypeptide(L)'
;MARTVIVYTQPTCGPCQEEKLWLTQQNIPFEDRDIRKNDAYFQEAIQLGASMTPVTLIVNEDGEQIVVHGFDKEQLKKALNLS
;
A
#
# COMPACT_ATOMS: atom_id res chain seq x y z
N MET A 1 -8.34 12.62 -12.26
CA MET A 1 -9.13 11.44 -11.87
C MET A 1 -8.23 10.22 -11.91
N ALA A 2 -7.36 10.12 -10.92
CA ALA A 2 -6.47 8.99 -10.76
C ALA A 2 -6.08 8.94 -9.29
N ARG A 3 -6.65 8.00 -8.55
CA ARG A 3 -6.08 7.60 -7.28
C ARG A 3 -5.09 6.49 -7.56
N THR A 4 -3.84 6.68 -7.14
CA THR A 4 -2.82 5.65 -7.25
C THR A 4 -2.66 4.96 -5.90
N VAL A 5 -2.76 3.64 -5.87
CA VAL A 5 -2.53 2.83 -4.66
C VAL A 5 -1.36 1.90 -4.95
N ILE A 6 -0.30 2.01 -4.18
CA ILE A 6 0.91 1.18 -4.32
C ILE A 6 1.12 0.48 -2.98
N VAL A 7 1.16 -0.84 -3.00
CA VAL A 7 1.40 -1.68 -1.83
C VAL A 7 2.79 -2.29 -1.94
N TYR A 8 3.69 -1.88 -1.06
CA TYR A 8 5.02 -2.44 -0.93
C TYR A 8 4.93 -3.72 -0.08
N THR A 9 5.25 -4.86 -0.69
CA THR A 9 5.11 -6.18 -0.09
C THR A 9 6.42 -6.95 -0.09
N GLN A 10 6.42 -8.10 0.56
CA GLN A 10 7.49 -9.10 0.44
C GLN A 10 6.90 -10.51 0.38
N PRO A 11 7.65 -11.51 -0.13
CA PRO A 11 7.24 -12.90 -0.09
C PRO A 11 7.01 -13.38 1.34
N THR A 12 6.12 -14.36 1.52
CA THR A 12 5.83 -14.98 2.83
C THR A 12 5.35 -14.00 3.91
N CYS A 13 4.72 -12.89 3.52
CA CYS A 13 4.11 -11.91 4.42
C CYS A 13 2.59 -12.11 4.49
N GLY A 14 2.07 -12.64 5.60
CA GLY A 14 0.64 -12.81 5.84
C GLY A 14 -0.17 -11.50 5.71
N PRO A 15 0.20 -10.43 6.44
CA PRO A 15 -0.50 -9.14 6.37
C PRO A 15 -0.53 -8.54 4.96
N CYS A 16 0.54 -8.72 4.18
CA CYS A 16 0.59 -8.25 2.80
C CYS A 16 -0.43 -8.98 1.91
N GLN A 17 -0.67 -10.27 2.15
CA GLN A 17 -1.69 -11.04 1.41
C GLN A 17 -3.10 -10.61 1.83
N GLU A 18 -3.32 -10.39 3.12
CA GLU A 18 -4.60 -9.91 3.66
C GLU A 18 -4.97 -8.56 3.07
N GLU A 19 -4.03 -7.61 3.02
CA GLU A 19 -4.29 -6.28 2.46
C GLU A 19 -4.63 -6.33 0.97
N LYS A 20 -3.86 -7.10 0.18
CA LYS A 20 -4.11 -7.27 -1.27
C LYS A 20 -5.48 -7.90 -1.52
N LEU A 21 -5.85 -8.91 -0.74
CA LEU A 21 -7.16 -9.54 -0.82
C LEU A 21 -8.26 -8.53 -0.48
N TRP A 22 -8.09 -7.75 0.59
CA TRP A 22 -9.07 -6.75 1.00
C TRP A 22 -9.24 -5.66 -0.07
N LEU A 23 -8.16 -5.09 -0.60
CA LEU A 23 -8.20 -4.11 -1.71
C LEU A 23 -8.91 -4.67 -2.94
N THR A 24 -8.63 -5.93 -3.29
CA THR A 24 -9.31 -6.64 -4.39
C THR A 24 -10.80 -6.78 -4.12
N GLN A 25 -11.20 -7.15 -2.90
CA GLN A 25 -12.62 -7.25 -2.50
C GLN A 25 -13.35 -5.90 -2.55
N GLN A 26 -12.63 -4.79 -2.30
CA GLN A 26 -13.17 -3.44 -2.43
C GLN A 26 -13.17 -2.92 -3.89
N ASN A 27 -12.73 -3.73 -4.87
CA ASN A 27 -12.54 -3.33 -6.27
C ASN A 27 -11.61 -2.12 -6.44
N ILE A 28 -10.59 -2.03 -5.59
CA ILE A 28 -9.61 -0.94 -5.64
C ILE A 28 -8.40 -1.43 -6.44
N PRO A 29 -8.07 -0.82 -7.59
CA PRO A 29 -6.86 -1.15 -8.32
C PRO A 29 -5.64 -0.71 -7.52
N PHE A 30 -4.64 -1.58 -7.43
CA PHE A 30 -3.38 -1.28 -6.75
C PHE A 30 -2.19 -1.92 -7.48
N GLU A 31 -1.01 -1.35 -7.27
CA GLU A 31 0.26 -1.92 -7.70
C GLU A 31 0.89 -2.73 -6.56
N ASP A 32 1.26 -3.99 -6.83
CA ASP A 32 1.99 -4.85 -5.88
C ASP A 32 3.50 -4.75 -6.14
N ARG A 33 4.21 -4.03 -5.27
CA ARG A 33 5.66 -3.82 -5.37
C ARG A 33 6.39 -4.73 -4.39
N ASP A 34 6.89 -5.85 -4.90
CA ASP A 34 7.71 -6.79 -4.11
C ASP A 34 9.12 -6.22 -3.89
N ILE A 35 9.37 -5.75 -2.66
CA ILE A 35 10.64 -5.12 -2.27
C ILE A 35 11.81 -6.10 -2.24
N ARG A 36 11.58 -7.42 -2.27
CA ARG A 36 12.65 -8.43 -2.30
C ARG A 36 13.13 -8.73 -3.71
N LYS A 37 12.35 -8.36 -4.72
CA LYS A 37 12.66 -8.59 -6.14
C LYS A 37 13.19 -7.35 -6.85
N ASN A 38 13.03 -6.18 -6.26
CA ASN A 38 13.44 -4.92 -6.86
C ASN A 38 13.98 -3.97 -5.79
N ASP A 39 15.28 -3.69 -5.86
CA ASP A 39 15.95 -2.79 -4.92
C ASP A 39 15.38 -1.36 -4.98
N ALA A 40 14.86 -0.90 -6.12
CA ALA A 40 14.24 0.41 -6.21
C ALA A 40 12.97 0.49 -5.35
N TYR A 41 12.14 -0.57 -5.36
CA TYR A 41 10.95 -0.64 -4.51
C TYR A 41 11.31 -0.72 -3.03
N PHE A 42 12.40 -1.42 -2.70
CA PHE A 42 12.94 -1.41 -1.35
C PHE A 42 13.33 0.01 -0.91
N GLN A 43 14.10 0.73 -1.74
CA GLN A 43 14.51 2.10 -1.42
C GLN A 43 13.31 3.06 -1.31
N GLU A 44 12.33 2.94 -2.19
CA GLU A 44 11.07 3.70 -2.11
C GLU A 44 10.34 3.44 -0.78
N ALA A 45 10.17 2.16 -0.40
CA ALA A 45 9.53 1.81 0.87
C ALA A 45 10.28 2.43 2.07
N ILE A 46 11.62 2.37 2.09
CA ILE A 46 12.43 2.98 3.15
C ILE A 46 12.28 4.52 3.17
N GLN A 47 12.24 5.17 2.01
CA GLN A 47 12.01 6.63 1.92
C GLN A 47 10.62 7.03 2.42
N LEU A 48 9.63 6.15 2.28
CA LEU A 48 8.29 6.31 2.86
C LEU A 48 8.25 5.99 4.37
N GLY A 49 9.39 5.67 4.99
CA GLY A 49 9.50 5.37 6.42
C GLY A 49 9.14 3.92 6.78
N ALA A 50 9.19 2.99 5.82
CA ALA A 50 8.88 1.58 6.09
C ALA A 50 9.86 0.96 7.09
N SER A 51 9.32 0.47 8.21
CA SER A 51 10.01 -0.40 9.16
C SER A 51 9.56 -1.86 9.07
N MET A 52 8.42 -2.10 8.41
CA MET A 52 7.81 -3.41 8.19
C MET A 52 7.01 -3.39 6.89
N THR A 53 6.55 -4.54 6.41
CA THR A 53 5.62 -4.67 5.30
C THR A 53 4.26 -5.22 5.78
N PRO A 54 3.13 -4.86 5.18
CA PRO A 54 3.02 -3.97 4.02
C PRO A 54 3.22 -2.50 4.40
N VAL A 55 3.60 -1.68 3.42
CA VAL A 55 3.48 -0.21 3.48
C VAL A 55 2.77 0.23 2.22
N THR A 56 1.82 1.14 2.35
CA THR A 56 0.92 1.49 1.27
C THR A 56 0.93 2.99 1.04
N LEU A 57 1.32 3.38 -0.17
CA LEU A 57 1.28 4.74 -0.65
C LEU A 57 -0.01 4.95 -1.42
N ILE A 58 -0.81 5.91 -0.96
CA ILE A 58 -2.04 6.34 -1.60
C ILE A 58 -1.83 7.77 -2.05
N VAL A 59 -1.98 8.01 -3.35
CA VAL A 59 -1.96 9.36 -3.94
C VAL A 59 -3.39 9.69 -4.34
N ASN A 60 -3.99 10.66 -3.67
CA ASN A 60 -5.33 11.14 -3.97
C ASN A 60 -5.34 12.04 -5.20
N GLU A 61 -6.53 12.39 -5.68
CA GLU A 61 -6.70 13.17 -6.92
C GLU A 61 -6.11 14.58 -6.82
N ASP A 62 -6.05 15.15 -5.62
CA ASP A 62 -5.46 16.45 -5.31
C ASP A 62 -3.92 16.40 -5.18
N GLY A 63 -3.31 15.23 -5.40
CA GLY A 63 -1.87 15.00 -5.27
C GLY A 63 -1.39 14.78 -3.83
N GLU A 64 -2.29 14.78 -2.85
CA GLU A 64 -1.96 14.43 -1.47
C GLU A 64 -1.49 12.98 -1.37
N GLN A 65 -0.33 12.79 -0.73
CA GLN A 65 0.25 11.48 -0.48
C GLN A 65 -0.03 11.05 0.96
N ILE A 66 -0.66 9.88 1.11
CA ILE A 66 -0.94 9.26 2.40
C ILE A 66 -0.16 7.95 2.44
N VAL A 67 0.61 7.75 3.51
CA VAL A 67 1.35 6.51 3.75
C VAL A 67 0.71 5.76 4.91
N VAL A 68 0.32 4.52 4.68
CA VAL A 68 -0.20 3.62 5.70
C VAL A 68 0.81 2.53 5.97
N HIS A 69 1.11 2.28 7.25
CA HIS A 69 2.07 1.25 7.68
C HIS A 69 1.33 0.04 8.25
N GLY A 70 1.69 -1.15 7.77
CA GLY A 70 1.01 -2.39 8.12
C GLY A 70 -0.40 -2.48 7.53
N PHE A 71 -1.03 -3.64 7.72
CA PHE A 71 -2.42 -3.82 7.33
C PHE A 71 -3.35 -3.17 8.36
N ASP A 72 -3.53 -1.86 8.24
CA ASP A 72 -4.48 -1.08 9.06
C ASP A 72 -5.73 -0.75 8.23
N LYS A 73 -6.74 -1.61 8.35
CA LYS A 73 -8.01 -1.50 7.62
C LYS A 73 -8.72 -0.17 7.86
N GLU A 74 -8.64 0.40 9.07
CA GLU A 74 -9.35 1.65 9.39
C GLU A 74 -8.64 2.85 8.79
N GLN A 75 -7.30 2.90 8.85
CA GLN A 75 -6.52 3.91 8.15
C GLN A 75 -6.67 3.81 6.64
N LEU A 76 -6.65 2.59 6.08
CA LEU A 76 -6.87 2.38 4.65
C LEU A 76 -8.25 2.86 4.22
N LYS A 77 -9.33 2.55 4.95
CA LYS A 77 -10.67 3.07 4.64
C LYS A 77 -10.71 4.59 4.63
N LYS A 78 -10.15 5.25 5.65
CA LYS A 78 -10.07 6.72 5.70
C LYS A 78 -9.28 7.28 4.53
N ALA A 79 -8.07 6.76 4.31
CA ALA A 79 -7.20 7.19 3.22
C ALA A 79 -7.82 6.90 1.85
N LEU A 80 -8.72 5.91 1.76
CA LEU A 80 -9.46 5.49 0.58
C LEU A 80 -10.88 6.08 0.48
N ASN A 81 -11.31 6.94 1.42
CA ASN A 81 -12.67 7.48 1.50
C ASN A 81 -13.78 6.41 1.41
N LEU A 82 -13.53 5.23 1.99
CA LEU A 82 -14.50 4.13 2.09
C LEU A 82 -15.32 4.30 3.38
N SER A 83 -16.64 4.16 3.27
CA SER A 83 -17.59 4.22 4.41
C SER A 83 -17.71 2.88 5.14
#